data_AF-A0A932RK84-F1
#
_entry.id   AF-A0A932RK84-F1
#
_cell.length_a   1.000
_cell.length_b   1.000
_cell.length_c   1.000
_cell.angle_alpha   90.00
_cell.angle_beta   90.00
_cell.angle_gamma   90.00
#
_symmetry.space_group_name_H-M   'P 1'
#
loop_
_entity.id
_entity.type
_entity.pdbx_description
1 polymer ?
#
loop_
_entity_poly.entity_id
_entity_poly.type
_entity_poly.pdbx_seq_one_letter_code
_entity_poly.pdbx_strand_id
1 'polypeptide(L)'
;MLEWLIRGPIVIGAGIVWFVGLRLFLQSDLSRRRKVIWTAFLVLVGIGIGVVLPLSQVWRKFCLMIVILPVLGLADVWLLRSRRGLFFWIRACGFEVCTVFGAAATVRFALDITGAEALVSSVRWALVAFASLSAPPKPLQATSGAGALR
;
A
#
# COMPACT_ATOMS: atom_id res chain seq x y z
N MET A 1 9.46 -11.48 -23.20
CA MET A 1 8.29 -11.00 -23.99
C MET A 1 6.96 -11.25 -23.28
N LEU A 2 6.67 -12.46 -22.78
CA LEU A 2 5.43 -12.78 -22.07
C LEU A 2 5.15 -11.87 -20.85
N GLU A 3 6.20 -11.49 -20.13
CA GLU A 3 6.08 -10.64 -18.95
C GLU A 3 5.58 -9.22 -19.27
N TRP A 4 5.99 -8.66 -20.42
CA TRP A 4 5.51 -7.37 -20.90
C TRP A 4 4.07 -7.42 -21.40
N LEU A 5 3.67 -8.56 -21.99
CA LEU A 5 2.29 -8.81 -22.43
C LEU A 5 1.29 -8.86 -21.27
N ILE A 6 1.74 -9.29 -20.08
CA ILE A 6 0.89 -9.33 -18.87
C ILE A 6 0.94 -8.00 -18.12
N ARG A 7 2.13 -7.39 -18.01
CA ARG A 7 2.31 -6.13 -17.26
C ARG A 7 1.66 -4.93 -17.96
N GLY A 8 1.73 -4.86 -19.29
CA GLY A 8 1.16 -3.76 -20.07
C GLY A 8 -0.34 -3.53 -19.80
N PRO A 9 -1.20 -4.55 -19.96
CA PRO A 9 -2.63 -4.45 -19.67
C PRO A 9 -2.92 -4.07 -18.21
N ILE A 10 -2.13 -4.56 -17.25
CA ILE A 10 -2.30 -4.24 -15.83
C ILE A 10 -2.00 -2.75 -15.59
N VAL A 11 -0.93 -2.21 -16.16
CA VAL A 11 -0.58 -0.79 -16.04
C VAL A 11 -1.64 0.09 -16.71
N ILE A 12 -2.09 -0.28 -17.91
CA ILE A 12 -3.14 0.46 -18.62
C ILE A 12 -4.45 0.43 -17.82
N GLY A 13 -4.86 -0.74 -17.35
CA GLY A 13 -6.05 -0.92 -16.51
C GLY A 13 -5.96 -0.11 -15.22
N ALA A 14 -4.82 -0.16 -14.53
CA ALA A 14 -4.57 0.65 -13.35
C ALA A 14 -4.65 2.16 -13.63
N GLY A 15 -4.14 2.61 -14.78
CA GLY A 15 -4.23 4.00 -15.22
C GLY A 15 -5.68 4.43 -15.46
N ILE A 16 -6.48 3.59 -16.11
CA ILE A 16 -7.92 3.84 -16.31
C ILE A 16 -8.64 3.90 -14.97
N VAL A 17 -8.41 2.92 -14.08
CA VAL A 17 -9.02 2.89 -12.74
C VAL A 17 -8.63 4.12 -11.92
N TRP A 18 -7.35 4.53 -11.98
CA TRP A 18 -6.87 5.74 -11.33
C TRP A 18 -7.54 7.00 -11.89
N PHE A 19 -7.66 7.12 -13.21
CA PHE A 19 -8.28 8.28 -13.85
C PHE A 19 -9.77 8.40 -13.53
N VAL A 20 -10.50 7.28 -13.57
CA VAL A 20 -11.92 7.22 -13.17
C VAL A 20 -12.06 7.58 -11.69
N GLY A 21 -11.21 6.99 -10.82
CA GLY A 21 -11.19 7.30 -9.40
C GLY A 21 -10.89 8.77 -9.12
N LEU A 22 -9.93 9.36 -9.82
CA LEU A 22 -9.57 10.77 -9.72
C LEU A 22 -10.73 11.68 -10.15
N ARG A 23 -11.38 11.40 -11.29
CA ARG A 23 -12.55 12.18 -11.73
C ARG A 23 -13.65 12.16 -10.68
N LEU A 24 -13.97 10.98 -10.15
CA LEU A 24 -14.98 10.83 -9.10
C LEU A 24 -14.56 11.52 -7.78
N PHE A 25 -13.26 11.52 -7.45
CA PHE A 25 -12.72 12.24 -6.31
C PHE A 25 -12.81 13.76 -6.49
N LEU A 26 -12.53 14.27 -7.69
CA LEU A 26 -12.65 15.69 -8.02
C LEU A 26 -14.11 16.17 -8.00
N GLN A 27 -15.05 15.34 -8.45
CA GLN A 27 -16.50 15.61 -8.41
C GLN A 27 -17.12 15.53 -7.01
N SER A 28 -16.34 15.11 -6.01
CA SER A 28 -16.85 15.00 -4.65
C SER A 28 -17.13 16.34 -3.99
N ASP A 29 -18.10 16.35 -3.08
CA ASP A 29 -18.42 17.51 -2.23
C ASP A 29 -17.38 17.81 -1.13
N LEU A 30 -16.18 17.25 -1.24
CA LEU A 30 -15.08 17.57 -0.33
C LEU A 30 -14.53 18.96 -0.64
N SER A 31 -14.27 19.74 0.41
CA SER A 31 -13.61 21.03 0.29
C SER A 31 -12.25 20.89 -0.40
N ARG A 32 -11.88 21.89 -1.20
CA ARG A 32 -10.64 21.88 -1.99
C ARG A 32 -9.40 21.62 -1.12
N ARG A 33 -9.34 22.22 0.08
CA ARG A 33 -8.26 21.97 1.06
C ARG A 33 -8.20 20.51 1.49
N ARG A 34 -9.33 19.89 1.80
CA ARG A 34 -9.38 18.49 2.24
C ARG A 34 -8.95 17.54 1.13
N LYS A 35 -9.32 17.81 -0.13
CA LYS A 35 -8.84 17.06 -1.29
C LYS A 35 -7.32 17.10 -1.41
N VAL A 36 -6.73 18.29 -1.32
CA VAL A 36 -5.27 18.48 -1.41
C VAL A 36 -4.56 17.77 -0.26
N ILE A 37 -5.02 17.95 0.98
CA ILE A 37 -4.43 17.31 2.16
C ILE A 37 -4.51 15.79 2.03
N TRP A 38 -5.64 15.25 1.57
CA TRP A 38 -5.81 13.81 1.39
C TRP A 38 -4.88 13.25 0.32
N THR A 39 -4.79 13.90 -0.85
CA THR A 39 -3.87 13.49 -1.90
C THR A 39 -2.42 13.57 -1.44
N ALA A 40 -2.04 14.64 -0.72
CA ALA A 40 -0.69 14.77 -0.15
C ALA A 40 -0.38 13.65 0.85
N PHE A 41 -1.34 13.31 1.70
CA PHE A 41 -1.22 12.19 2.63
C PHE A 41 -0.99 10.86 1.91
N LEU A 42 -1.76 10.56 0.86
CA LEU A 42 -1.60 9.34 0.06
C LEU A 42 -0.22 9.27 -0.61
N VAL A 43 0.26 10.39 -1.13
CA VAL A 43 1.61 10.48 -1.73
C VAL A 43 2.68 10.25 -0.68
N LEU A 44 2.57 10.83 0.51
CA LEU A 44 3.53 10.61 1.62
C LEU A 44 3.57 9.15 2.06
N VAL A 45 2.41 8.50 2.16
CA VAL A 45 2.33 7.04 2.44
C VAL A 45 3.01 6.25 1.34
N GLY A 46 2.76 6.59 0.08
CA GLY A 46 3.43 5.96 -1.08
C GLY A 46 4.94 6.13 -1.03
N ILE A 47 5.44 7.33 -0.71
CA ILE A 47 6.87 7.59 -0.52
C ILE A 47 7.44 6.69 0.57
N GLY A 48 6.80 6.62 1.74
CA GLY A 48 7.25 5.75 2.83
C GLY A 48 7.33 4.28 2.41
N ILE A 49 6.32 3.79 1.68
CA ILE A 49 6.30 2.43 1.12
C ILE A 49 7.45 2.23 0.12
N GLY A 50 7.67 3.17 -0.80
CA GLY A 50 8.72 3.09 -1.82
C GLY A 50 10.15 3.15 -1.26
N VAL A 51 10.34 3.82 -0.13
CA VAL A 51 11.61 3.82 0.60
C VAL A 51 11.84 2.47 1.30
N VAL A 52 10.82 1.88 1.91
CA VAL A 52 11.00 0.68 2.74
C VAL A 52 10.98 -0.62 1.91
N LEU A 53 10.17 -0.68 0.86
CA LEU A 53 9.88 -1.92 0.13
C LEU A 53 10.58 -1.97 -1.23
N PRO A 54 11.16 -3.13 -1.59
CA PRO A 54 11.72 -3.32 -2.93
C PRO A 54 10.60 -3.36 -3.98
N LEU A 55 10.93 -2.97 -5.21
CA LEU A 55 9.98 -2.81 -6.32
C LEU A 55 9.15 -4.10 -6.58
N SER A 56 9.77 -5.27 -6.43
CA SER A 56 9.10 -6.58 -6.58
C SER A 56 8.00 -6.80 -5.53
N GLN A 57 8.19 -6.34 -4.30
CA GLN A 57 7.17 -6.42 -3.26
C GLN A 57 6.08 -5.37 -3.43
N VAL A 58 6.44 -4.15 -3.86
CA VAL A 58 5.46 -3.10 -4.22
C VAL A 58 4.53 -3.63 -5.31
N TRP A 59 5.09 -4.25 -6.35
CA TRP A 59 4.33 -4.84 -7.45
C TRP A 59 3.42 -5.99 -6.98
N ARG A 60 3.96 -6.94 -6.21
CA ARG A 60 3.18 -8.09 -5.73
C ARG A 60 2.00 -7.65 -4.84
N LYS A 61 2.22 -6.67 -3.97
CA LYS A 61 1.18 -6.10 -3.10
C LYS A 61 0.16 -5.30 -3.89
N PHE A 62 0.59 -4.57 -4.92
CA PHE A 62 -0.30 -3.83 -5.81
C PHE A 62 -1.25 -4.76 -6.57
N CYS A 63 -0.72 -5.82 -7.20
CA CYS A 63 -1.55 -6.81 -7.89
C CYS A 63 -2.57 -7.47 -6.95
N LEU A 64 -2.14 -7.84 -5.74
CA LEU A 64 -3.01 -8.45 -4.74
C LEU A 64 -4.13 -7.49 -4.31
N MET A 65 -3.81 -6.21 -4.09
CA MET A 65 -4.82 -5.20 -3.77
C MET A 65 -5.80 -4.97 -4.92
N ILE A 66 -5.33 -4.87 -6.17
CA ILE A 66 -6.20 -4.71 -7.35
C ILE A 66 -7.18 -5.87 -7.51
N VAL A 67 -6.79 -7.10 -7.15
CA VAL A 67 -7.68 -8.27 -7.24
C VAL A 67 -8.67 -8.34 -6.08
N ILE A 68 -8.26 -7.99 -4.87
CA ILE A 68 -9.12 -8.11 -3.68
C ILE A 68 -10.14 -6.97 -3.59
N LEU A 69 -9.79 -5.76 -4.01
CA LEU A 69 -10.64 -4.57 -3.89
C LEU A 69 -11.99 -4.69 -4.62
N PRO A 70 -12.07 -5.19 -5.87
CA PRO A 70 -13.34 -5.45 -6.54
C PRO A 70 -14.20 -6.48 -5.81
N VAL A 71 -13.57 -7.53 -5.26
CA VAL A 71 -14.27 -8.59 -4.52
C VAL A 71 -14.87 -8.04 -3.22
N LEU A 72 -14.11 -7.21 -2.49
CA LEU A 72 -14.61 -6.53 -1.29
C LEU A 72 -15.72 -5.53 -1.62
N GLY A 73 -15.58 -4.76 -2.71
CA GLY A 73 -16.62 -3.83 -3.16
C GLY A 73 -17.90 -4.53 -3.59
N LEU A 74 -17.79 -5.66 -4.28
CA LEU A 74 -18.93 -6.51 -4.63
C LEU A 74 -19.59 -7.08 -3.37
N ALA A 75 -18.80 -7.59 -2.42
CA ALA A 75 -19.31 -8.09 -1.15
C ALA A 75 -20.04 -6.99 -0.36
N ASP A 76 -19.51 -5.77 -0.27
CA ASP A 76 -20.14 -4.64 0.42
C ASP A 76 -21.50 -4.26 -0.21
N VAL A 77 -21.57 -4.24 -1.54
CA VAL A 77 -22.80 -3.92 -2.27
C VAL A 77 -23.85 -5.03 -2.13
N TRP A 78 -23.41 -6.30 -2.13
CA TRP A 78 -24.29 -7.47 -2.10
C TRP A 78 -24.76 -7.85 -0.68
N LEU A 79 -23.86 -7.82 0.31
CA LEU A 79 -24.14 -8.21 1.70
C LEU A 79 -24.68 -7.07 2.57
N LEU A 80 -24.20 -5.83 2.40
CA LEU A 80 -24.54 -4.74 3.31
C LEU A 80 -25.67 -3.84 2.81
N ARG A 81 -26.24 -4.14 1.63
CA ARG A 81 -27.29 -3.33 0.97
C ARG A 81 -26.94 -1.83 1.00
N SER A 82 -25.64 -1.56 0.93
CA SER A 82 -25.08 -0.23 1.10
C SER A 82 -25.62 0.63 -0.03
N ARG A 83 -26.37 1.69 0.30
CA ARG A 83 -26.84 2.66 -0.72
C ARG A 83 -25.68 3.41 -1.40
N ARG A 84 -24.43 3.18 -0.97
CA ARG A 84 -23.21 3.65 -1.63
C ARG A 84 -22.80 2.60 -2.66
N GLY A 85 -23.26 2.76 -3.90
CA GLY A 85 -23.01 1.79 -4.97
C GLY A 85 -21.53 1.60 -5.34
N LEU A 86 -21.26 0.61 -6.21
CA LEU A 86 -19.93 0.25 -6.76
C LEU A 86 -19.08 1.46 -7.20
N PHE A 87 -19.71 2.50 -7.74
CA PHE A 87 -19.05 3.75 -8.14
C PHE A 87 -18.33 4.48 -6.99
N PHE A 88 -18.87 4.46 -5.77
CA PHE A 88 -18.22 5.06 -4.60
C PHE A 88 -16.97 4.26 -4.19
N TRP A 89 -17.02 2.93 -4.34
CA TRP A 89 -15.90 2.03 -4.06
C TRP A 89 -14.77 2.18 -5.08
N ILE A 90 -15.11 2.23 -6.36
CA ILE A 90 -14.14 2.52 -7.45
C ILE A 90 -13.47 3.88 -7.22
N ARG A 91 -14.24 4.87 -6.76
CA ARG A 91 -13.72 6.19 -6.39
C ARG A 91 -12.74 6.15 -5.23
N ALA A 92 -13.13 5.58 -4.10
CA ALA A 92 -12.32 5.61 -2.88
C ALA A 92 -11.07 4.75 -3.05
N CYS A 93 -11.25 3.47 -3.38
CA CYS A 93 -10.15 2.52 -3.36
C CYS A 93 -9.28 2.58 -4.61
N GLY A 94 -9.86 2.78 -5.80
CA GLY A 94 -9.11 2.79 -7.05
C GLY A 94 -8.13 3.96 -7.11
N PHE A 95 -8.58 5.16 -6.76
CA PHE A 95 -7.73 6.34 -6.68
C PHE A 95 -6.66 6.20 -5.59
N GLU A 96 -7.04 5.82 -4.38
CA GLU A 96 -6.13 5.74 -3.23
C GLU A 96 -5.01 4.72 -3.47
N VAL A 97 -5.38 3.51 -3.86
CA VAL A 97 -4.43 2.41 -4.07
C VAL A 97 -3.50 2.72 -5.23
N CYS A 98 -4.03 3.17 -6.38
CA CYS A 98 -3.16 3.54 -7.51
C CYS A 98 -2.25 4.72 -7.19
N THR A 99 -2.69 5.71 -6.40
CA THR A 99 -1.86 6.86 -6.00
C THR A 99 -0.73 6.43 -5.06
N VAL A 100 -1.04 5.62 -4.05
CA VAL A 100 -0.06 5.12 -3.07
C VAL A 100 0.99 4.25 -3.75
N PHE A 101 0.55 3.25 -4.54
CA PHE A 101 1.47 2.32 -5.19
C PHE A 101 2.20 2.96 -6.38
N GLY A 102 1.58 3.91 -7.09
CA GLY A 102 2.24 4.72 -8.11
C GLY A 102 3.36 5.58 -7.52
N ALA A 103 3.09 6.27 -6.40
CA ALA A 103 4.12 7.03 -5.69
C ALA A 103 5.25 6.12 -5.16
N ALA A 104 4.90 4.96 -4.58
CA ALA A 104 5.88 3.99 -4.11
C ALA A 104 6.79 3.47 -5.24
N ALA A 105 6.21 3.12 -6.39
CA ALA A 105 6.96 2.65 -7.55
C ALA A 105 7.89 3.75 -8.11
N THR A 106 7.39 4.99 -8.24
CA THR A 106 8.19 6.12 -8.74
C THR A 106 9.35 6.45 -7.81
N VAL A 107 9.11 6.50 -6.51
CA VAL A 107 10.16 6.77 -5.51
C VAL A 107 11.21 5.68 -5.54
N ARG A 108 10.78 4.42 -5.56
CA ARG A 108 11.72 3.30 -5.61
C ARG A 108 12.53 3.27 -6.90
N PHE A 109 11.89 3.52 -8.04
CA PHE A 109 12.57 3.63 -9.33
C PHE A 109 13.57 4.80 -9.36
N ALA A 110 13.24 5.94 -8.76
CA ALA A 110 14.16 7.06 -8.62
C ALA A 110 15.36 6.74 -7.71
N LEU A 111 15.13 5.99 -6.61
CA LEU A 111 16.20 5.53 -5.72
C LEU A 111 17.12 4.52 -6.41
N ASP A 112 16.55 3.59 -7.18
CA ASP A 112 17.30 2.61 -7.96
C ASP A 112 18.17 3.33 -9.03
N ILE A 113 17.65 4.38 -9.70
CA ILE A 113 18.39 5.18 -10.70
C ILE A 113 19.50 6.03 -10.08
N THR A 114 19.24 6.65 -8.93
CA THR A 114 20.19 7.57 -8.28
C THR A 114 21.30 6.84 -7.52
N GLY A 115 21.28 5.51 -7.47
CA GLY A 115 22.26 4.71 -6.72
C GLY A 115 22.17 4.93 -5.20
N ALA A 116 21.08 5.55 -4.72
CA ALA A 116 20.86 5.89 -3.30
C ALA A 116 20.42 4.67 -2.45
N GLU A 117 20.56 3.46 -2.99
CA GLU A 117 20.28 2.19 -2.32
C GLU A 117 21.02 2.00 -0.99
N ALA A 118 22.20 2.60 -0.87
CA ALA A 118 22.99 2.63 0.37
C ALA A 118 22.30 3.46 1.50
N LEU A 119 21.58 4.52 1.15
CA LEU A 119 20.81 5.35 2.09
C LEU A 119 19.52 4.62 2.52
N VAL A 120 18.88 3.93 1.58
CA VAL A 120 17.66 3.14 1.84
C VAL A 120 17.94 1.97 2.79
N SER A 121 19.04 1.23 2.55
CA SER A 121 19.45 0.14 3.43
C SER A 121 19.76 0.65 4.85
N SER A 122 20.39 1.81 4.99
CA SER A 122 20.67 2.45 6.29
C SER A 122 19.39 2.85 7.03
N VAL A 123 18.43 3.48 6.35
CA VAL A 123 17.12 3.86 6.94
C VAL A 123 16.30 2.62 7.31
N ARG A 124 16.33 1.57 6.48
CA ARG A 124 15.65 0.31 6.75
C ARG A 124 16.20 -0.38 8.01
N TRP A 125 17.52 -0.44 8.17
CA TRP A 125 18.13 -0.97 9.39
C TRP A 125 17.81 -0.11 10.61
N ALA A 126 17.81 1.22 10.49
CA ALA A 126 17.42 2.11 11.58
C ALA A 126 15.96 1.90 12.02
N LEU A 127 15.03 1.71 11.07
CA LEU A 127 13.62 1.41 11.36
C LEU A 127 13.43 0.02 11.97
N VAL A 128 14.16 -1.00 11.48
CA VAL A 128 14.13 -2.35 12.07
C VAL A 128 14.69 -2.33 13.48
N ALA A 129 15.79 -1.61 13.72
CA ALA A 129 16.37 -1.44 15.05
C ALA A 129 15.38 -0.71 15.99
N PHE A 130 14.73 0.36 15.53
CA PHE A 130 13.74 1.09 16.30
C PHE A 130 12.48 0.24 16.61
N ALA A 131 12.01 -0.55 15.65
CA ALA A 131 10.91 -1.50 15.85
C ALA A 131 11.28 -2.63 16.83
N SER A 132 12.55 -3.05 16.83
CA SER A 132 13.07 -4.06 17.77
C SER A 132 13.23 -3.50 19.19
N LEU A 133 13.56 -2.21 19.31
CA LEU A 133 13.67 -1.49 20.58
C LEU A 133 12.31 -1.12 21.20
N SER A 134 11.28 -0.94 20.36
CA SER A 134 9.92 -0.61 20.81
C SER A 134 9.03 -1.84 21.01
N ALA A 135 9.52 -3.04 20.72
CA ALA A 135 8.82 -4.28 21.05
C ALA A 135 8.80 -4.48 22.58
N PRO A 136 7.63 -4.81 23.17
CA PRO A 136 7.55 -5.06 24.60
C PRO A 136 8.48 -6.24 24.98
N PRO A 137 9.15 -6.18 26.15
CA PRO A 137 10.03 -7.26 26.58
C PRO A 137 9.24 -8.57 26.60
N LYS A 138 9.76 -9.60 25.91
CA LYS A 138 9.21 -10.95 26.00
C LYS A 138 9.15 -11.33 27.49
N PRO A 139 8.01 -11.81 28.00
CA PRO A 139 7.97 -12.34 29.36
C PRO A 139 9.00 -13.46 29.45
N LEU A 140 9.92 -13.32 30.40
CA LEU A 140 10.86 -14.37 30.78
C LEU A 140 10.07 -15.67 30.92
N GLN A 141 10.33 -16.63 30.03
CA GLN A 141 9.90 -18.01 30.27
C GLN A 141 10.57 -18.43 31.57
N ALA A 142 9.80 -18.46 32.65
CA ALA A 142 10.21 -19.04 33.90
C ALA A 142 10.62 -20.48 33.63
N THR A 143 11.91 -20.75 33.78
CA THR A 143 12.48 -22.10 33.88
C THR A 143 11.91 -22.76 35.13
N SER A 144 10.70 -23.30 35.01
CA SER A 144 10.11 -24.21 35.99
C SER A 144 10.47 -25.63 35.60
N GLY A 145 11.41 -26.24 36.32
CA GLY A 145 11.75 -27.65 36.11
C GLY A 145 12.87 -28.18 37.01
N ALA A 146 12.93 -27.74 38.27
CA ALA A 146 13.66 -28.48 39.29
C ALA A 146 12.75 -29.59 39.85
N GLY A 147 13.22 -30.84 39.81
CA GLY A 147 12.92 -31.87 40.81
C GLY A 147 11.95 -33.01 40.45
N ALA A 148 12.53 -34.19 40.17
CA ALA A 148 12.09 -35.53 40.63
C ALA A 148 13.21 -36.50 40.20
N LEU A 149 14.10 -37.05 41.05
CA LEU A 149 13.91 -37.84 42.26
C LEU A 149 12.78 -38.89 42.11
N ARG A 150 13.09 -39.97 41.38
CA ARG A 150 12.93 -41.37 41.81
C ARG A 150 13.62 -42.31 40.83
#